data_AF-A0A4Y2UVD1-F1
#
_entry.id   AF-A0A4Y2UVD1-F1
#
_cell.length_a   1.000
_cell.length_b   1.000
_cell.length_c   1.000
_cell.angle_alpha   90.00
_cell.angle_beta   90.00
_cell.angle_gamma   90.00
#
_symmetry.space_group_name_H-M   'P 1'
#
loop_
_entity.id
_entity.type
_entity.pdbx_description
1 polymer ?
#
loop_
_entity_poly.entity_id
_entity_poly.type
_entity_poly.pdbx_seq_one_letter_code
_entity_poly.pdbx_strand_id
1 'polypeptide(L)'
;MFIGAINCENDTANKVKNQLNGEWGSVPDTARHYKANAVKWVAVGDENYGEGSSREHAALEPRHLGGRAIIVKSFARIHETNLKKQGLLPLTFDNPSDYDKIQPTDHISLLGLKDLAPGKPVKCEIKHADGKTETIALNHTMNQQQIEWFKAGSALNRMAELKH
;
A
#
# COMPACT_ATOMS: atom_id res chain seq x y z
N MET A 1 5.64 -12.64 -2.61
CA MET A 1 4.66 -11.67 -2.09
C MET A 1 4.43 -11.94 -0.62
N PHE A 2 4.91 -11.09 0.29
CA PHE A 2 4.69 -11.07 1.75
C PHE A 2 4.60 -12.42 2.53
N ILE A 3 5.09 -13.52 1.98
CA ILE A 3 4.98 -14.85 2.59
C ILE A 3 5.79 -14.99 3.89
N GLY A 4 6.78 -14.12 4.11
CA GLY A 4 7.56 -14.07 5.35
C GLY A 4 7.08 -12.99 6.33
N ALA A 5 6.07 -12.19 5.97
CA ALA A 5 5.54 -11.17 6.87
C ALA A 5 4.65 -11.81 7.93
N ILE A 6 4.76 -11.35 9.18
CA ILE A 6 3.94 -11.81 10.30
C ILE A 6 2.63 -11.01 10.30
N ASN A 7 1.51 -11.71 10.32
CA ASN A 7 0.19 -11.10 10.44
C ASN A 7 -0.11 -10.75 11.90
N CYS A 8 -0.47 -9.49 12.18
CA CYS A 8 -0.81 -9.03 13.52
C CYS A 8 -2.09 -9.66 14.12
N GLU A 9 -2.99 -10.24 13.30
CA GLU A 9 -4.20 -10.90 13.82
C GLU A 9 -3.92 -12.25 14.48
N ASN A 10 -2.82 -12.91 14.12
CA ASN A 10 -2.61 -14.32 14.49
C ASN A 10 -1.14 -14.71 14.71
N ASP A 11 -0.21 -13.77 14.62
CA ASP A 11 1.24 -13.98 14.78
C ASP A 11 1.83 -15.07 13.86
N THR A 12 1.20 -15.32 12.70
CA THR A 12 1.68 -16.32 11.74
C THR A 12 2.06 -15.70 10.40
N ALA A 13 3.09 -16.30 9.78
CA ALA A 13 3.51 -15.95 8.44
C ALA A 13 2.57 -16.56 7.38
N ASN A 14 2.36 -15.83 6.28
CA ASN A 14 1.60 -16.31 5.11
C ASN A 14 0.17 -16.81 5.42
N LYS A 15 -0.50 -16.22 6.42
CA LYS A 15 -1.88 -16.60 6.77
C LYS A 15 -2.71 -15.37 7.13
N VAL A 16 -3.59 -14.97 6.21
CA VAL A 16 -4.45 -13.78 6.34
C VAL A 16 -5.91 -14.17 6.12
N LYS A 17 -6.81 -13.39 6.71
CA LYS A 17 -8.25 -13.57 6.53
C LYS A 17 -8.70 -12.85 5.25
N ASN A 18 -9.37 -13.56 4.37
CA ASN A 18 -10.06 -12.98 3.24
C ASN A 18 -11.36 -12.33 3.76
N GLN A 19 -11.45 -11.00 3.66
CA GLN A 19 -12.58 -10.24 4.18
C GLN A 19 -13.87 -10.38 3.35
N LEU A 20 -13.80 -10.98 2.15
CA LEU A 20 -14.98 -11.23 1.32
C LEU A 20 -15.73 -12.52 1.69
N ASN A 21 -15.01 -13.56 2.13
CA ASN A 21 -15.58 -14.87 2.42
C ASN A 21 -15.29 -15.38 3.85
N GLY A 22 -14.46 -14.68 4.61
CA GLY A 22 -14.09 -15.01 5.99
C GLY A 22 -13.05 -16.12 6.14
N GLU A 23 -12.55 -16.69 5.05
CA GLU A 23 -11.61 -17.82 5.06
C GLU A 23 -10.17 -17.36 5.33
N TRP A 24 -9.40 -18.19 6.05
CA TRP A 24 -7.97 -17.98 6.24
C TRP A 24 -7.19 -18.67 5.12
N GLY A 25 -6.27 -17.95 4.48
CA GLY A 25 -5.49 -18.49 3.38
C GLY A 25 -4.14 -17.80 3.23
N SER A 26 -3.40 -18.22 2.19
CA SER A 26 -2.11 -17.61 1.87
C SER A 26 -2.28 -16.16 1.42
N VAL A 27 -1.25 -15.32 1.64
CA VAL A 27 -1.28 -13.92 1.19
C VAL A 27 -1.45 -13.83 -0.34
N PRO A 28 -0.68 -14.59 -1.16
CA PRO A 28 -0.85 -14.56 -2.61
C PRO A 28 -2.24 -14.99 -3.09
N ASP A 29 -2.84 -16.02 -2.48
CA ASP A 29 -4.15 -16.52 -2.91
C ASP A 29 -5.27 -15.55 -2.55
N THR A 30 -5.20 -14.96 -1.35
CA THR A 30 -6.12 -13.90 -0.92
C THR A 30 -6.03 -12.68 -1.86
N ALA A 31 -4.82 -12.24 -2.20
CA ALA A 31 -4.62 -11.11 -3.12
C ALA A 31 -5.12 -11.42 -4.55
N ARG A 32 -4.93 -12.65 -5.05
CA ARG A 32 -5.53 -13.09 -6.32
C ARG A 32 -7.05 -13.07 -6.27
N HIS A 33 -7.63 -13.55 -5.17
CA HIS A 33 -9.08 -13.55 -4.98
C HIS A 33 -9.64 -12.13 -4.98
N TYR A 34 -9.01 -11.19 -4.27
CA TYR A 34 -9.38 -9.78 -4.32
C TYR A 34 -9.27 -9.20 -5.74
N LYS A 35 -8.17 -9.47 -6.45
CA LYS A 35 -8.00 -9.01 -7.83
C LYS A 35 -9.10 -9.55 -8.76
N ALA A 36 -9.44 -10.84 -8.64
CA ALA A 36 -10.50 -11.46 -9.45
C ALA A 36 -11.88 -10.83 -9.19
N ASN A 37 -12.11 -10.34 -7.97
CA ASN A 37 -13.34 -9.63 -7.58
C ASN A 37 -13.23 -8.11 -7.68
N ALA A 38 -12.22 -7.58 -8.38
CA ALA A 38 -11.96 -6.14 -8.54
C ALA A 38 -11.79 -5.36 -7.22
N VAL A 39 -11.45 -6.04 -6.13
CA VAL A 39 -11.18 -5.44 -4.83
C VAL A 39 -9.74 -4.93 -4.80
N LYS A 40 -9.59 -3.63 -4.53
CA LYS A 40 -8.31 -2.98 -4.29
C LYS A 40 -7.93 -3.15 -2.84
N TRP A 41 -6.64 -3.26 -2.56
CA TRP A 41 -6.15 -3.43 -1.20
C TRP A 41 -4.91 -2.54 -0.93
N VAL A 42 -4.66 -2.33 0.35
CA VAL A 42 -3.45 -1.69 0.89
C VAL A 42 -2.74 -2.67 1.81
N ALA A 43 -1.44 -2.50 1.99
CA ALA A 43 -0.72 -3.15 3.09
C ALA A 43 -0.40 -2.10 4.15
N VAL A 44 -0.51 -2.50 5.42
CA VAL A 44 -0.09 -1.68 6.55
C VAL A 44 1.08 -2.39 7.24
N GLY A 45 2.14 -1.65 7.57
CA GLY A 45 3.36 -2.24 8.12
C GLY A 45 4.07 -1.32 9.11
N ASP A 46 5.09 -1.88 9.73
CA ASP A 46 5.82 -1.23 10.82
C ASP A 46 7.02 -0.41 10.29
N GLU A 47 8.12 -0.36 11.03
CA GLU A 47 9.35 0.33 10.66
C GLU A 47 10.20 -0.43 9.61
N ASN A 48 11.04 0.34 8.92
CA ASN A 48 12.05 -0.14 7.97
C ASN A 48 11.51 -1.12 6.92
N TYR A 49 10.28 -0.91 6.47
CA TYR A 49 9.61 -1.83 5.57
C TYR A 49 10.35 -1.93 4.23
N GLY A 50 10.57 -3.17 3.80
CA GLY A 50 11.36 -3.49 2.60
C GLY A 50 12.87 -3.55 2.84
N GLU A 51 13.31 -3.69 4.09
CA GLU A 51 14.69 -3.99 4.43
C GLU A 51 15.21 -5.25 3.74
N GLY A 52 16.49 -5.21 3.34
CA GLY A 52 17.19 -6.33 2.72
C GLY A 52 17.41 -6.15 1.22
N SER A 53 17.39 -7.28 0.50
CA SER A 53 17.74 -7.34 -0.92
C SER A 53 16.83 -6.44 -1.78
N SER A 54 17.46 -5.62 -2.64
CA SER A 54 16.88 -4.61 -3.53
C SER A 54 16.01 -5.17 -4.68
N ARG A 55 15.15 -6.14 -4.40
CA ARG A 55 14.38 -6.85 -5.42
C ARG A 55 13.24 -5.98 -5.93
N GLU A 56 13.29 -5.58 -7.20
CA GLU A 56 12.18 -4.88 -7.88
C GLU A 56 10.88 -5.70 -7.86
N HIS A 57 10.99 -7.03 -7.84
CA HIS A 57 9.88 -7.97 -7.67
C HIS A 57 9.02 -7.67 -6.43
N ALA A 58 9.62 -7.17 -5.34
CA ALA A 58 8.90 -6.82 -4.13
C ALA A 58 7.90 -5.67 -4.34
N ALA A 59 8.08 -4.83 -5.37
CA ALA A 59 7.13 -3.79 -5.76
C ALA A 59 6.19 -4.24 -6.91
N LEU A 60 6.71 -5.03 -7.86
CA LEU A 60 5.94 -5.55 -8.99
C LEU A 60 4.82 -6.50 -8.56
N GLU A 61 5.09 -7.40 -7.61
CA GLU A 61 4.14 -8.42 -7.16
C GLU A 61 2.87 -7.81 -6.52
N PRO A 62 2.98 -6.90 -5.52
CA PRO A 62 1.81 -6.17 -5.00
C PRO A 62 1.01 -5.48 -6.10
N ARG A 63 1.69 -4.77 -7.01
CA ARG A 63 1.04 -4.04 -8.10
C ARG A 63 0.29 -4.99 -9.04
N HIS A 64 0.90 -6.13 -9.35
CA HIS A 64 0.32 -7.14 -10.23
C HIS A 64 -0.92 -7.77 -9.62
N LEU A 65 -0.95 -8.03 -8.31
CA LEU A 65 -2.11 -8.62 -7.62
C LEU A 65 -3.12 -7.60 -7.05
N GLY A 66 -3.15 -6.39 -7.59
CA GLY A 66 -4.24 -5.43 -7.31
C GLY A 66 -3.98 -4.46 -6.16
N GLY A 67 -2.80 -4.48 -5.55
CA GLY A 67 -2.39 -3.53 -4.52
C GLY A 67 -2.37 -2.09 -5.05
N ARG A 68 -2.62 -1.13 -4.16
CA ARG A 68 -2.66 0.30 -4.50
C ARG A 68 -1.77 1.18 -3.64
N ALA A 69 -1.67 0.89 -2.36
CA ALA A 69 -0.80 1.64 -1.45
C ALA A 69 -0.14 0.71 -0.44
N ILE A 70 1.00 1.16 0.06
CA ILE A 70 1.71 0.55 1.19
C ILE A 70 1.86 1.67 2.22
N ILE A 71 1.33 1.46 3.42
CA ILE A 71 1.27 2.47 4.50
C ILE A 71 2.10 1.95 5.66
N VAL A 72 3.17 2.63 6.02
CA VAL A 72 4.13 2.12 7.02
C VAL A 72 4.62 3.20 7.97
N LYS A 73 5.29 2.82 9.06
CA LYS A 73 5.98 3.83 9.90
C LYS A 73 7.20 4.39 9.18
N SER A 74 7.98 3.53 8.51
CA SER A 74 9.11 3.96 7.68
C SER A 74 9.47 2.92 6.60
N PHE A 75 10.11 3.38 5.52
CA PHE A 75 10.57 2.54 4.41
C PHE A 75 12.10 2.40 4.40
N ALA A 76 12.58 1.24 3.94
CA ALA A 76 13.93 1.13 3.41
C ALA A 76 14.05 1.91 2.08
N ARG A 77 15.09 2.74 1.95
CA ARG A 77 15.25 3.73 0.85
C ARG A 77 15.07 3.16 -0.56
N ILE A 78 15.66 1.99 -0.85
CA ILE A 78 15.60 1.39 -2.19
C ILE A 78 14.20 0.86 -2.49
N HIS A 79 13.55 0.24 -1.50
CA HIS A 79 12.23 -0.34 -1.69
C HIS A 79 11.18 0.73 -1.98
N GLU A 80 11.22 1.86 -1.27
CA GLU A 80 10.33 3.00 -1.51
C GLU A 80 10.40 3.48 -2.97
N THR A 81 11.62 3.56 -3.53
CA THR A 81 11.83 3.98 -4.92
C THR A 81 11.21 2.98 -5.91
N ASN A 82 11.33 1.68 -5.64
CA ASN A 82 10.74 0.65 -6.48
C ASN A 82 9.21 0.72 -6.47
N LEU A 83 8.59 0.96 -5.32
CA LEU A 83 7.13 1.14 -5.22
C LEU A 83 6.64 2.30 -6.11
N LYS A 84 7.32 3.45 -6.05
CA LYS A 84 7.00 4.62 -6.90
C LYS A 84 7.12 4.29 -8.39
N LYS A 85 8.20 3.62 -8.79
CA LYS A 85 8.42 3.21 -10.20
C LYS A 85 7.30 2.30 -10.72
N GLN A 86 6.74 1.44 -9.87
CA GLN A 86 5.65 0.53 -10.23
C GLN A 86 4.25 1.15 -10.10
N GLY A 87 4.15 2.45 -9.81
CA GLY A 87 2.87 3.16 -9.68
C GLY A 87 2.06 2.74 -8.45
N LEU A 88 2.71 2.20 -7.42
CA LEU A 88 2.13 2.08 -6.08
C LEU A 88 2.34 3.39 -5.32
N LEU A 89 1.50 3.59 -4.29
CA LEU A 89 1.59 4.75 -3.42
C LEU A 89 2.29 4.37 -2.09
N PRO A 90 3.60 4.60 -1.94
CA PRO A 90 4.26 4.46 -0.65
C PRO A 90 3.91 5.66 0.23
N LEU A 91 3.30 5.37 1.37
CA LEU A 91 2.84 6.35 2.34
C LEU A 91 3.43 6.03 3.71
N THR A 92 3.80 7.06 4.47
CA THR A 92 4.20 6.91 5.86
C THR A 92 3.20 7.57 6.79
N PHE A 93 3.01 7.04 7.99
CA PHE A 93 2.22 7.73 8.99
C PHE A 93 2.83 9.10 9.32
N ASP A 94 2.01 10.14 9.42
CA ASP A 94 2.46 11.44 9.95
C ASP A 94 2.75 11.33 11.46
N ASN A 95 1.88 10.63 12.18
CA ASN A 95 2.10 10.21 13.55
C ASN A 95 2.24 8.67 13.59
N PRO A 96 3.44 8.11 13.89
CA PRO A 96 3.65 6.66 13.91
C PRO A 96 2.73 5.87 14.85
N SER A 97 2.18 6.49 15.90
CA SER A 97 1.19 5.86 16.79
C SER A 97 -0.16 5.63 16.11
N ASP A 98 -0.42 6.27 14.97
CA ASP A 98 -1.63 6.01 14.19
C ASP A 98 -1.67 4.62 13.56
N TYR A 99 -0.52 3.93 13.53
CA TYR A 99 -0.46 2.51 13.17
C TYR A 99 -1.44 1.67 14.01
N ASP A 100 -1.51 1.91 15.33
CA ASP A 100 -2.32 1.13 16.26
C ASP A 100 -3.83 1.38 16.11
N LYS A 101 -4.22 2.43 15.37
CA LYS A 101 -5.62 2.73 15.07
C LYS A 101 -6.18 1.85 13.97
N ILE A 102 -5.34 1.37 13.05
CA ILE A 102 -5.80 0.59 11.90
C ILE A 102 -5.92 -0.88 12.30
N GLN A 103 -7.14 -1.41 12.15
CA GLN A 103 -7.44 -2.82 12.35
C GLN A 103 -7.55 -3.56 11.00
N PRO A 104 -7.23 -4.87 10.94
CA PRO A 104 -7.28 -5.65 9.70
C PRO A 104 -8.66 -5.79 9.04
N THR A 105 -9.72 -5.48 9.77
CA THR A 105 -11.11 -5.46 9.28
C THR A 105 -11.56 -4.08 8.78
N ASP A 106 -10.73 -3.04 8.95
CA ASP A 106 -11.09 -1.68 8.57
C ASP A 106 -11.06 -1.47 7.05
N HIS A 107 -11.92 -0.58 6.59
CA HIS A 107 -11.88 -0.08 5.21
C HIS A 107 -11.09 1.23 5.15
N ILE A 108 -10.11 1.27 4.25
CA ILE A 108 -9.22 2.41 4.07
C ILE A 108 -9.59 3.21 2.81
N SER A 109 -9.84 4.49 2.99
CA SER A 109 -10.11 5.46 1.92
C SER A 109 -9.00 6.50 1.85
N LEU A 110 -8.25 6.51 0.75
CA LEU A 110 -7.23 7.53 0.48
C LEU A 110 -7.84 8.71 -0.29
N LEU A 111 -8.00 9.84 0.39
CA LEU A 111 -8.72 11.01 -0.11
C LEU A 111 -7.76 12.06 -0.68
N GLY A 112 -8.28 12.88 -1.60
CA GLY A 112 -7.53 14.03 -2.15
C GLY A 112 -6.43 13.66 -3.16
N LEU A 113 -6.40 12.41 -3.66
CA LEU A 113 -5.37 11.96 -4.62
C LEU A 113 -5.39 12.72 -5.96
N LYS A 114 -6.50 13.38 -6.31
CA LYS A 114 -6.58 14.26 -7.49
C LYS A 114 -5.63 15.46 -7.37
N ASP A 115 -5.45 15.96 -6.15
CA ASP A 115 -4.65 17.13 -5.82
C ASP A 115 -3.32 16.74 -5.16
N LEU A 116 -2.83 15.53 -5.46
CA LEU A 116 -1.54 15.02 -4.98
C LEU A 116 -0.42 15.94 -5.48
N ALA A 117 0.39 16.45 -4.55
CA ALA A 117 1.44 17.41 -4.81
C ALA A 117 2.64 17.17 -3.87
N PRO A 118 3.87 17.51 -4.26
CA PRO A 118 5.04 17.36 -3.40
C PRO A 118 4.85 18.06 -2.04
N GLY A 119 5.19 17.37 -0.95
CA GLY A 119 5.08 17.90 0.42
C GLY A 119 3.65 18.04 0.96
N LYS A 120 2.62 17.66 0.21
CA LYS A 120 1.22 17.70 0.66
C LYS A 120 0.80 16.32 1.21
N PRO A 121 0.44 16.20 2.49
CA PRO A 121 -0.03 14.93 3.05
C PRO A 121 -1.31 14.42 2.38
N VAL A 122 -1.46 13.10 2.33
CA VAL A 122 -2.66 12.38 1.90
C VAL A 122 -3.54 12.13 3.12
N LYS A 123 -4.83 12.43 3.02
CA LYS A 123 -5.80 12.10 4.06
C LYS A 123 -6.20 10.64 3.93
N CYS A 124 -6.15 9.90 5.02
CA CYS A 124 -6.60 8.51 5.11
C CYS A 124 -7.78 8.44 6.07
N GLU A 125 -8.95 8.13 5.53
CA GLU A 125 -10.13 7.81 6.33
C GLU A 125 -10.13 6.31 6.61
N ILE A 126 -10.24 5.98 7.90
CA ILE A 126 -10.35 4.62 8.44
C ILE A 126 -11.80 4.43 8.84
N LYS A 127 -12.47 3.45 8.24
CA LYS A 127 -13.83 3.06 8.60
C LYS A 127 -13.80 1.72 9.31
N HIS A 128 -14.14 1.74 10.60
CA HIS A 128 -14.13 0.56 11.45
C HIS A 128 -15.34 -0.33 11.24
N ALA A 129 -15.22 -1.59 11.67
CA ALA A 129 -16.31 -2.56 11.63
C ALA A 129 -17.54 -2.13 12.47
N ASP A 130 -17.34 -1.33 13.52
CA ASP A 130 -18.42 -0.77 14.36
C ASP A 130 -19.12 0.46 13.73
N GLY A 131 -18.66 0.89 12.54
CA GLY A 131 -19.19 2.04 11.82
C GLY A 131 -18.56 3.38 12.20
N LYS A 132 -17.68 3.44 13.20
CA LYS A 132 -16.91 4.66 13.49
C LYS A 132 -15.94 4.96 12.36
N THR A 133 -15.69 6.25 12.18
CA THR A 133 -14.72 6.75 11.20
C THR A 133 -13.75 7.68 11.87
N GLU A 134 -12.48 7.53 11.56
CA GLU A 134 -11.45 8.50 11.92
C GLU A 134 -10.57 8.84 10.73
N THR A 135 -9.90 9.98 10.78
CA THR A 135 -9.04 10.46 9.70
C THR A 135 -7.65 10.73 10.23
N ILE A 136 -6.65 10.14 9.58
CA ILE A 136 -5.24 10.34 9.85
C ILE A 136 -4.54 10.98 8.64
N ALA A 137 -3.40 11.61 8.89
CA ALA A 137 -2.55 12.16 7.84
C ALA A 137 -1.45 11.17 7.49
N LEU A 138 -1.21 10.99 6.18
CA LEU A 138 -0.14 10.17 5.64
C LEU A 138 0.80 11.02 4.79
N ASN A 139 2.09 10.89 5.04
CA ASN A 139 3.15 11.59 4.33
C ASN A 139 3.66 10.78 3.13
N HIS A 140 4.29 11.49 2.18
CA HIS A 140 5.01 10.89 1.07
C HIS A 140 6.21 11.76 0.69
N THR A 141 7.23 11.15 0.08
CA THR A 141 8.41 11.88 -0.41
C THR A 141 8.41 12.05 -1.94
N MET A 142 7.28 11.81 -2.60
CA MET A 142 7.19 11.93 -4.06
C MET A 142 7.39 13.38 -4.55
N ASN A 143 8.28 13.54 -5.52
CA ASN A 143 8.38 14.77 -6.31
C ASN A 143 7.38 14.76 -7.49
N GLN A 144 7.36 15.85 -8.25
CA GLN A 144 6.40 16.01 -9.37
C GLN A 144 6.52 14.89 -10.42
N GLN A 145 7.74 14.50 -10.79
CA GLN A 145 7.98 13.43 -11.77
C GLN A 145 7.46 12.08 -11.27
N GLN A 146 7.66 11.77 -9.99
CA GLN A 146 7.18 10.53 -9.38
C GLN A 146 5.65 10.51 -9.27
N ILE A 147 5.02 11.66 -9.05
CA ILE A 147 3.55 11.80 -9.11
C ILE A 147 3.04 11.52 -10.53
N GLU A 148 3.76 11.95 -11.57
CA GLU A 148 3.40 11.61 -12.96
C GLU A 148 3.50 10.11 -13.23
N TRP A 149 4.50 9.41 -12.69
CA TRP A 149 4.60 7.95 -12.77
C TRP A 149 3.38 7.27 -12.14
N PHE A 150 2.95 7.75 -10.98
CA PHE A 150 1.75 7.25 -10.31
C PHE A 150 0.50 7.47 -11.17
N LYS A 151 0.33 8.67 -11.74
CA LYS A 151 -0.81 9.00 -12.62
C LYS A 151 -0.86 8.14 -13.89
N ALA A 152 0.29 7.89 -14.52
CA ALA A 152 0.41 6.99 -15.68
C ALA A 152 0.30 5.50 -15.30
N GLY A 153 0.32 5.17 -14.01
CA GLY A 153 0.23 3.81 -13.47
C GLY A 153 1.57 3.06 -13.38
N SER A 154 2.66 3.61 -13.93
CA SER A 154 4.06 3.24 -13.69
C SER A 154 5.01 4.25 -14.37
N ALA A 155 6.30 4.23 -14.00
CA ALA A 155 7.33 4.99 -14.70
C ALA A 155 7.48 4.56 -16.16
N LEU A 156 7.34 3.25 -16.45
CA LEU A 156 7.42 2.70 -17.80
C LEU A 156 6.27 3.21 -18.68
N ASN A 157 5.05 3.26 -18.14
CA ASN A 157 3.89 3.80 -18.84
C ASN A 157 4.11 5.28 -19.18
N ARG A 158 4.62 6.06 -18.22
CA ARG A 158 4.95 7.48 -18.44
C ARG A 158 5.99 7.67 -19.54
N MET A 159 7.01 6.81 -19.57
CA MET A 159 8.03 6.84 -20.64
C MET A 159 7.44 6.47 -22.01
N ALA A 160 6.44 5.59 -22.07
CA ALA A 160 5.77 5.24 -23.32
C ALA A 160 4.91 6.40 -23.85
N GLU A 161 4.22 7.13 -22.97
CA GLU A 161 3.44 8.32 -23.34
C GLU A 161 4.29 9.44 -23.95
N LEU A 162 5.51 9.66 -23.44
CA LEU A 162 6.39 10.74 -23.90
C LEU A 162 7.10 10.45 -25.24
N LYS A 163 7.01 9.22 -25.76
CA LYS A 163 7.59 8.83 -27.05
C LYS A 163 6.65 9.11 -28.24
N HIS A 164 5.44 9.58 -27.96
CA HIS A 164 4.42 9.97 -28.92
C HIS A 164 4.12 11.47 -28.77
#